data_AF-A0A3Q1CKG1-F1
#
_entry.id   AF-A0A3Q1CKG1-F1
#
_cell.length_a   1.000
_cell.length_b   1.000
_cell.length_c   1.000
_cell.angle_alpha   90.00
_cell.angle_beta   90.00
_cell.angle_gamma   90.00
#
_symmetry.space_group_name_H-M   'P 1'
#
loop_
_entity.id
_entity.type
_entity.pdbx_description
1 polymer ?
#
loop_
_entity_poly.entity_id
_entity_poly.type
_entity_poly.pdbx_seq_one_letter_code
_entity_poly.pdbx_strand_id
1 'polypeptide(L)'
;MASQELARKLQSRLAATQEGEPRPEPEQSPVRPKPQEPEAACGDSSSELSAKLTRRLDINEGSTAPRPTRVFNPYTEFKEFSRKQIKDMEAMFKRYDTGKDGFIDLMELKLMMEKLGAPQTHLGLKNMIKEVDEDFDGKLSFREFLLIFRRAAAGELQEESGLMTLARLSEINVSTEGVMGAKDFFEAKVQALSVGSKFEAEIREEKEERKRQEVEKKQRQAAFKQLQSTFCS
;
A
#
# COMPACT_ATOMS: atom_id res chain seq x y z
N MET A 1 44.61 -25.25 -52.80
CA MET A 1 43.35 -24.48 -52.83
C MET A 1 42.88 -24.02 -51.44
N ALA A 2 43.09 -24.77 -50.35
CA ALA A 2 42.59 -24.39 -49.00
C ALA A 2 43.39 -23.30 -48.24
N SER A 3 44.66 -23.05 -48.57
CA SER A 3 45.49 -22.06 -47.84
C SER A 3 45.24 -20.60 -48.22
N GLN A 4 44.70 -20.33 -49.42
CA GLN A 4 44.46 -18.95 -49.88
C GLN A 4 43.21 -18.32 -49.25
N GLU A 5 42.19 -19.12 -48.92
CA GLU A 5 40.97 -18.62 -48.26
C GLU A 5 41.24 -18.21 -46.81
N LEU A 6 42.11 -18.95 -46.10
CA LEU A 6 42.45 -18.66 -44.72
C LEU A 6 43.28 -17.37 -44.60
N ALA A 7 44.17 -17.12 -45.58
CA ALA A 7 44.96 -15.89 -45.65
C ALA A 7 44.09 -14.63 -45.88
N ARG A 8 43.05 -14.72 -46.72
CA ARG A 8 42.11 -13.61 -46.95
C ARG A 8 41.25 -13.30 -45.73
N LYS A 9 40.81 -14.33 -45.00
CA LYS A 9 40.01 -14.16 -43.77
C LYS A 9 40.80 -13.55 -42.62
N LEU A 10 42.10 -13.79 -42.54
CA LEU A 10 42.99 -13.14 -41.57
C LEU A 10 43.29 -11.68 -41.93
N GLN A 11 43.47 -11.36 -43.22
CA GLN A 11 43.70 -9.98 -43.67
C GLN A 11 42.47 -9.07 -43.47
N SER A 12 41.26 -9.59 -43.67
CA SER A 12 40.03 -8.82 -43.44
C SER A 12 39.80 -8.46 -41.96
N ARG A 13 40.30 -9.27 -41.00
CA ARG A 13 40.18 -8.96 -39.57
C ARG A 13 41.18 -7.92 -39.10
N LEU A 14 42.36 -7.87 -39.69
CA LEU A 14 43.39 -6.88 -39.33
C LEU A 14 43.04 -5.47 -39.83
N ALA A 15 42.37 -5.35 -40.99
CA ALA A 15 41.96 -4.07 -41.56
C ALA A 15 40.81 -3.37 -40.82
N ALA A 16 40.04 -4.08 -39.98
CA ALA A 16 38.95 -3.49 -39.20
C ALA A 16 39.40 -2.82 -37.89
N THR A 17 40.71 -2.81 -37.61
CA THR A 17 41.29 -2.29 -36.35
C THR A 17 42.06 -0.98 -36.52
N GLN A 18 42.10 -0.40 -37.72
CA GLN A 18 42.73 0.90 -37.96
C GLN A 18 41.83 1.77 -38.84
N GLU A 19 41.66 3.02 -38.41
CA GLU A 19 41.10 4.19 -39.11
C GLU A 19 39.66 4.58 -38.73
N GLY A 20 39.56 5.66 -37.94
CA GLY A 20 38.34 6.35 -37.54
C GLY A 20 38.65 7.56 -36.64
N GLU A 21 39.12 8.64 -37.26
CA GLU A 21 39.49 9.96 -36.69
C GLU A 21 38.30 10.78 -36.09
N PRO A 22 38.53 11.94 -35.41
CA PRO A 22 37.71 12.43 -34.28
C PRO A 22 36.75 13.64 -34.51
N ARG A 23 35.96 13.92 -33.45
CA ARG A 23 35.17 15.14 -33.03
C ARG A 23 33.70 15.30 -33.48
N PRO A 24 32.82 16.04 -32.75
CA PRO A 24 32.97 16.73 -31.44
C PRO A 24 31.92 16.37 -30.36
N GLU A 25 32.18 16.77 -29.11
CA GLU A 25 31.27 16.61 -27.96
C GLU A 25 30.00 17.47 -28.07
N PRO A 26 28.89 17.03 -27.42
CA PRO A 26 28.25 17.94 -26.48
C PRO A 26 27.78 17.28 -25.16
N GLU A 27 28.02 18.04 -24.10
CA GLU A 27 27.21 18.26 -22.90
C GLU A 27 27.01 17.13 -21.87
N GLN A 28 27.58 17.41 -20.70
CA GLN A 28 27.47 16.68 -19.44
C GLN A 28 26.07 16.85 -18.83
N SER A 29 25.50 15.73 -18.38
CA SER A 29 24.50 15.69 -17.30
C SER A 29 24.93 14.62 -16.28
N PRO A 30 24.78 14.85 -14.98
CA PRO A 30 25.54 14.13 -13.96
C PRO A 30 24.98 12.71 -13.75
N VAL A 31 25.76 11.71 -14.18
CA VAL A 31 25.53 10.31 -13.82
C VAL A 31 25.83 10.13 -12.34
N ARG A 32 24.81 9.86 -11.53
CA ARG A 32 24.97 9.40 -10.14
C ARG A 32 25.84 8.15 -10.13
N PRO A 33 26.84 8.02 -9.24
CA PRO A 33 27.65 6.82 -9.18
C PRO A 33 26.80 5.64 -8.69
N LYS A 34 26.63 4.62 -9.54
CA LYS A 34 26.21 3.29 -9.09
C LYS A 34 27.30 2.73 -8.15
N PRO A 35 26.92 2.07 -7.04
CA PRO A 35 27.90 1.45 -6.16
C PRO A 35 28.71 0.41 -6.94
N GLN A 36 30.04 0.54 -6.91
CA GLN A 36 30.95 -0.48 -7.39
C GLN A 36 30.73 -1.75 -6.55
N GLU A 37 30.16 -2.78 -7.16
CA GLU A 37 30.38 -4.15 -6.69
C GLU A 37 31.82 -4.52 -7.06
N PRO A 38 32.65 -5.00 -6.11
CA PRO A 38 33.99 -5.43 -6.43
C PRO A 38 33.92 -6.66 -7.33
N GLU A 39 34.65 -6.60 -8.44
CA GLU A 39 34.78 -7.67 -9.41
C GLU A 39 35.18 -8.98 -8.71
N ALA A 40 34.33 -10.00 -8.86
CA ALA A 40 34.60 -11.33 -8.33
C ALA A 40 35.70 -11.99 -9.16
N ALA A 41 36.94 -11.82 -8.69
CA ALA A 41 38.06 -12.66 -9.06
C ALA A 41 37.79 -14.11 -8.62
N CYS A 42 38.06 -15.06 -9.51
CA CYS A 42 38.01 -16.48 -9.22
C CYS A 42 38.94 -16.83 -8.03
N GLY A 43 38.43 -17.44 -6.95
CA GLY A 43 39.30 -18.16 -6.01
C GLY A 43 38.89 -18.18 -4.53
N ASP A 44 38.61 -19.40 -4.06
CA ASP A 44 38.61 -19.88 -2.66
C ASP A 44 37.38 -19.58 -1.78
N SER A 45 36.63 -20.64 -1.46
CA SER A 45 35.48 -20.64 -0.56
C SER A 45 35.83 -20.13 0.86
N SER A 46 37.10 -20.21 1.25
CA SER A 46 37.62 -19.66 2.52
C SER A 46 37.61 -18.12 2.57
N SER A 47 37.80 -17.45 1.42
CA SER A 47 37.84 -15.98 1.30
C SER A 47 36.45 -15.35 1.46
N GLU A 48 35.41 -15.98 0.91
CA GLU A 48 34.05 -15.48 1.06
C GLU A 48 33.51 -15.65 2.49
N LEU A 49 33.85 -16.75 3.15
CA LEU A 49 33.42 -17.02 4.51
C LEU A 49 34.12 -16.10 5.52
N SER A 50 35.41 -15.82 5.32
CA SER A 50 36.14 -14.86 6.14
C SER A 50 35.57 -13.45 6.00
N ALA A 51 35.29 -12.98 4.77
CA ALA A 51 34.67 -11.69 4.53
C ALA A 51 33.27 -11.57 5.17
N LYS A 52 32.46 -12.64 5.15
CA LYS A 52 31.15 -12.69 5.81
C LYS A 52 31.26 -12.66 7.34
N LEU A 53 32.26 -13.34 7.91
CA LEU A 53 32.52 -13.36 9.36
C LEU A 53 33.01 -12.01 9.86
N THR A 54 33.99 -11.40 9.19
CA THR A 54 34.52 -10.07 9.53
C THR A 54 33.39 -9.04 9.53
N ARG A 55 32.58 -9.03 8.46
CA ARG A 55 31.42 -8.13 8.38
C ARG A 55 30.39 -8.36 9.49
N ARG A 56 30.18 -9.59 9.96
CA ARG A 56 29.28 -9.85 11.09
C ARG A 56 29.85 -9.36 12.42
N LEU A 57 31.15 -9.51 12.64
CA LEU A 57 31.83 -8.99 13.82
C LEU A 57 31.76 -7.46 13.85
N ASP A 58 32.01 -6.81 12.72
CA ASP A 58 31.92 -5.35 12.60
C ASP A 58 30.51 -4.82 12.90
N ILE A 59 29.46 -5.59 12.58
CA ILE A 59 28.06 -5.25 12.93
C ILE A 59 27.84 -5.40 14.44
N ASN A 60 28.39 -6.45 15.05
CA ASN A 60 28.20 -6.73 16.46
C ASN A 60 28.97 -5.75 17.37
N GLU A 61 30.12 -5.26 16.89
CA GLU A 61 30.92 -4.21 17.53
C GLU A 61 30.42 -2.79 17.22
N GLY A 62 29.41 -2.65 16.36
CA GLY A 62 28.80 -1.37 16.00
C GLY A 62 29.60 -0.52 15.00
N SER A 63 30.71 -1.04 14.47
CA SER A 63 31.55 -0.35 13.48
C SER A 63 30.93 -0.34 12.07
N THR A 64 30.00 -1.24 11.77
CA THR A 64 29.22 -1.21 10.52
C THR A 64 27.73 -1.36 10.80
N ALA A 65 26.90 -0.52 10.18
CA ALA A 65 25.46 -0.66 10.29
C ALA A 65 24.99 -1.91 9.52
N PRO A 66 24.04 -2.70 10.05
CA PRO A 66 23.41 -3.75 9.29
C PRO A 66 22.81 -3.12 8.03
N ARG A 67 23.15 -3.66 6.85
CA ARG A 67 22.54 -3.18 5.61
C ARG A 67 21.03 -3.43 5.73
N PRO A 68 20.17 -2.40 5.59
CA PRO A 68 18.74 -2.63 5.52
C PRO A 68 18.47 -3.31 4.17
N THR A 69 18.45 -4.64 4.15
CA THR A 69 17.73 -5.35 3.10
C THR A 69 16.28 -5.05 3.38
N ARG A 70 15.75 -3.98 2.79
CA ARG A 70 14.32 -3.69 2.82
C ARG A 70 13.65 -4.69 1.89
N VAL A 71 13.60 -5.94 2.34
CA VAL A 71 12.85 -7.00 1.67
C VAL A 71 11.41 -6.55 1.73
N PHE A 72 10.85 -6.22 0.57
CA PHE A 72 9.45 -5.84 0.46
C PHE A 72 8.59 -6.96 1.04
N ASN A 73 7.83 -6.64 2.07
CA ASN A 73 6.87 -7.57 2.65
C ASN A 73 5.46 -6.96 2.53
N PRO A 74 4.64 -7.44 1.56
CA PRO A 74 3.33 -6.87 1.28
C PRO A 74 2.42 -6.94 2.51
N TYR A 75 2.53 -7.99 3.33
CA TYR A 75 1.68 -8.21 4.50
C TYR A 75 1.94 -7.22 5.65
N THR A 76 3.12 -6.59 5.69
CA THR A 76 3.46 -5.59 6.71
C THR A 76 3.26 -4.16 6.24
N GLU A 77 3.40 -3.92 4.94
CA GLU A 77 3.21 -2.60 4.33
C GLU A 77 1.74 -2.29 4.03
N PHE A 78 0.94 -3.30 3.68
CA PHE A 78 -0.49 -3.17 3.34
C PHE A 78 -1.34 -3.88 4.39
N LYS A 79 -1.48 -3.26 5.57
CA LYS A 79 -2.22 -3.82 6.73
C LYS A 79 -3.74 -3.73 6.57
N GLU A 80 -4.18 -2.84 5.69
CA GLU A 80 -5.58 -2.63 5.32
C GLU A 80 -6.16 -3.81 4.54
N PHE A 81 -5.31 -4.64 3.92
CA PHE A 81 -5.73 -5.81 3.16
C PHE A 81 -5.53 -7.09 3.97
N SER A 82 -6.51 -7.99 3.88
CA SER A 82 -6.39 -9.32 4.42
C SER A 82 -5.32 -10.12 3.66
N ARG A 83 -4.72 -11.11 4.32
CA ARG A 83 -3.76 -12.03 3.65
C ARG A 83 -4.38 -12.72 2.42
N LYS A 84 -5.69 -12.92 2.43
CA LYS A 84 -6.42 -13.52 1.30
C LYS A 84 -6.49 -12.53 0.14
N GLN A 85 -6.89 -11.28 0.39
CA GLN A 85 -6.92 -10.22 -0.63
C GLN A 85 -5.55 -10.02 -1.28
N ILE A 86 -4.47 -9.96 -0.47
CA ILE A 86 -3.10 -9.84 -1.00
C ILE A 86 -2.73 -11.02 -1.91
N LYS A 87 -3.14 -12.24 -1.55
CA LYS A 87 -2.92 -13.43 -2.40
C LYS A 87 -3.74 -13.40 -3.67
N ASP A 88 -4.97 -12.92 -3.62
CA ASP A 88 -5.84 -12.80 -4.80
C ASP A 88 -5.28 -11.74 -5.77
N MET A 89 -4.76 -10.62 -5.23
CA MET A 89 -4.03 -9.60 -5.98
C MET A 89 -2.73 -10.15 -6.58
N GLU A 90 -1.98 -10.96 -5.83
CA GLU A 90 -0.77 -11.63 -6.32
C GLU A 90 -1.09 -12.61 -7.47
N ALA A 91 -2.18 -13.37 -7.34
CA ALA A 91 -2.65 -14.27 -8.37
C ALA A 91 -3.08 -13.51 -9.63
N MET A 92 -3.77 -12.38 -9.47
CA MET A 92 -4.16 -11.51 -10.58
C MET A 92 -2.94 -10.90 -11.26
N PHE A 93 -1.98 -10.38 -10.49
CA PHE A 93 -0.72 -9.83 -11.01
C PHE A 93 0.02 -10.86 -11.87
N LYS A 94 0.26 -12.07 -11.33
CA LYS A 94 0.93 -13.17 -12.04
C LYS A 94 0.17 -13.69 -13.26
N ARG A 95 -1.14 -13.44 -13.34
CA ARG A 95 -1.96 -13.85 -14.49
C ARG A 95 -1.67 -12.97 -15.71
N TYR A 96 -1.38 -11.70 -15.47
CA TYR A 96 -1.19 -10.70 -16.53
C TYR A 96 0.28 -10.36 -16.79
N ASP A 97 1.18 -10.65 -15.84
CA ASP A 97 2.62 -10.72 -16.06
C ASP A 97 2.94 -11.95 -16.94
N THR A 98 2.94 -11.72 -18.25
CA THR A 98 3.25 -12.74 -19.26
C THR A 98 4.75 -12.95 -19.39
N GLY A 99 5.54 -11.89 -19.16
CA GLY A 99 7.00 -11.91 -19.19
C GLY A 99 7.63 -12.70 -18.03
N LYS A 100 6.90 -12.86 -16.92
CA LYS A 100 7.39 -13.38 -15.63
C LYS A 100 8.63 -12.63 -15.15
N ASP A 101 8.74 -11.36 -15.50
CA ASP A 101 9.83 -10.50 -15.05
C ASP A 101 9.53 -9.89 -13.67
N GLY A 102 8.31 -10.08 -13.16
CA GLY A 102 7.86 -9.55 -11.88
C GLY A 102 7.33 -8.12 -11.98
N PHE A 103 7.09 -7.63 -13.20
CA PHE A 103 6.53 -6.32 -13.49
C PHE A 103 5.34 -6.46 -14.45
N ILE A 104 4.48 -5.44 -14.49
CA ILE A 104 3.43 -5.32 -15.52
C ILE A 104 3.77 -4.13 -16.41
N ASP A 105 4.05 -4.42 -17.67
CA ASP A 105 4.37 -3.42 -18.66
C ASP A 105 3.10 -2.74 -19.20
N LEU A 106 3.25 -1.62 -19.91
CA LEU A 106 2.11 -0.91 -20.53
C LEU A 106 1.28 -1.82 -21.44
N MET A 107 1.92 -2.73 -22.18
CA MET A 107 1.23 -3.67 -23.06
C MET A 107 0.46 -4.75 -22.28
N GLU A 108 0.99 -5.21 -21.16
CA GLU A 108 0.35 -6.19 -20.30
C GLU A 108 -0.83 -5.56 -19.53
N LEU A 109 -0.66 -4.32 -19.06
CA LEU A 109 -1.75 -3.51 -18.49
C LEU A 109 -2.87 -3.28 -19.52
N LYS A 110 -2.51 -3.02 -20.78
CA LYS A 110 -3.48 -2.91 -21.88
C LYS A 110 -4.29 -4.20 -22.03
N LEU A 111 -3.60 -5.34 -22.12
CA LEU A 111 -4.25 -6.65 -22.24
C LEU A 111 -5.14 -6.94 -21.02
N MET A 112 -4.69 -6.59 -19.81
CA MET A 112 -5.48 -6.74 -18.59
C MET A 112 -6.79 -5.95 -18.68
N MET A 113 -6.74 -4.67 -19.06
CA MET A 113 -7.93 -3.82 -19.18
C MET A 113 -8.89 -4.31 -20.28
N GLU A 114 -8.36 -4.85 -21.38
CA GLU A 114 -9.17 -5.49 -22.43
C GLU A 114 -9.87 -6.77 -21.91
N LYS A 115 -9.18 -7.59 -21.12
CA LYS A 115 -9.75 -8.81 -20.52
C LYS A 115 -10.80 -8.52 -19.45
N LEU A 116 -10.67 -7.41 -18.73
CA LEU A 116 -11.67 -6.94 -17.77
C LEU A 116 -12.88 -6.28 -18.46
N GLY A 117 -12.84 -6.07 -19.77
CA GLY A 117 -13.95 -5.50 -20.55
C GLY A 117 -14.02 -3.98 -20.53
N ALA A 118 -12.96 -3.30 -20.08
CA ALA A 118 -12.87 -1.84 -20.02
C ALA A 118 -11.59 -1.32 -20.68
N PRO A 119 -11.47 -1.43 -22.01
CA PRO A 119 -10.27 -0.99 -22.73
C PRO A 119 -10.01 0.50 -22.50
N GLN A 120 -8.76 0.85 -22.25
CA GLN A 120 -8.31 2.23 -22.03
C GLN A 120 -7.44 2.72 -23.19
N THR A 121 -7.39 4.03 -23.38
CA THR A 121 -6.50 4.63 -24.38
C THR A 121 -5.04 4.48 -23.96
N HIS A 122 -4.10 4.51 -24.91
CA HIS A 122 -2.67 4.42 -24.61
C HIS A 122 -2.20 5.55 -23.66
N LEU A 123 -2.78 6.75 -23.78
CA LEU A 123 -2.50 7.85 -22.86
C LEU A 123 -3.09 7.59 -21.47
N GLY A 124 -4.31 7.07 -21.41
CA GLY A 124 -4.95 6.66 -20.15
C GLY A 124 -4.13 5.61 -19.41
N LEU A 125 -3.67 4.56 -20.10
CA LEU A 125 -2.80 3.53 -19.52
C LEU A 125 -1.48 4.10 -18.99
N LYS A 126 -0.85 5.01 -19.74
CA LYS A 126 0.36 5.69 -19.29
C LYS A 126 0.13 6.55 -18.05
N ASN A 127 -1.03 7.21 -17.96
CA ASN A 127 -1.41 7.99 -16.78
C ASN A 127 -1.68 7.07 -15.58
N MET A 128 -2.38 5.95 -15.78
CA MET A 128 -2.62 4.95 -14.75
C MET A 128 -1.32 4.43 -14.12
N ILE A 129 -0.31 4.13 -14.94
CA ILE A 129 1.01 3.70 -14.44
C ILE A 129 1.65 4.84 -13.64
N LYS A 130 1.76 6.03 -14.25
CA LYS A 130 2.36 7.21 -13.62
C LYS A 130 1.76 7.61 -12.28
N GLU A 131 0.47 7.31 -12.06
CA GLU A 131 -0.18 7.64 -10.80
C GLU A 131 0.38 6.83 -9.63
N VAL A 132 0.80 5.58 -9.85
CA VAL A 132 1.24 4.65 -8.79
C VAL A 132 2.71 4.24 -8.89
N ASP A 133 3.37 4.53 -10.01
CA ASP A 133 4.80 4.34 -10.25
C ASP A 133 5.62 5.29 -9.34
N GLU A 134 6.19 4.74 -8.26
CA GLU A 134 6.96 5.48 -7.26
C GLU A 134 8.45 5.53 -7.60
N ASP A 135 8.96 4.55 -8.34
CA ASP A 135 10.38 4.45 -8.71
C ASP A 135 10.70 4.97 -10.13
N PHE A 136 9.66 5.35 -10.89
CA PHE A 136 9.71 5.91 -12.24
C PHE A 136 10.34 4.98 -13.28
N ASP A 137 10.16 3.67 -13.12
CA ASP A 137 10.62 2.68 -14.09
C ASP A 137 9.69 2.53 -15.31
N GLY A 138 8.48 3.10 -15.24
CA GLY A 138 7.48 3.07 -16.30
C GLY A 138 6.77 1.73 -16.47
N LYS A 139 6.96 0.81 -15.51
CA LYS A 139 6.29 -0.47 -15.34
C LYS A 139 5.55 -0.47 -13.99
N LEU A 140 4.90 -1.57 -13.65
CA LEU A 140 4.25 -1.73 -12.36
C LEU A 140 4.85 -2.92 -11.61
N SER A 141 5.55 -2.66 -10.53
CA SER A 141 5.95 -3.69 -9.58
C SER A 141 4.73 -4.21 -8.80
N PHE A 142 4.87 -5.38 -8.16
CA PHE A 142 3.79 -5.92 -7.33
C PHE A 142 3.40 -4.97 -6.17
N ARG A 143 4.35 -4.22 -5.62
CA ARG A 143 4.09 -3.21 -4.57
C ARG A 143 3.20 -2.09 -5.09
N GLU A 144 3.47 -1.58 -6.28
CA GLU A 144 2.71 -0.48 -6.90
C GLU A 144 1.34 -0.95 -7.38
N PHE A 145 1.26 -2.20 -7.85
CA PHE A 145 -0.02 -2.84 -8.13
C PHE A 145 -0.94 -2.85 -6.90
N LEU A 146 -0.43 -3.21 -5.72
CA LEU A 146 -1.19 -3.12 -4.46
C LEU A 146 -1.57 -1.67 -4.10
N LEU A 147 -0.75 -0.68 -4.49
CA LEU A 147 -1.00 0.73 -4.25
C LEU A 147 -2.25 1.24 -4.99
N ILE A 148 -2.53 0.69 -6.19
CA ILE A 148 -3.76 0.99 -6.94
C ILE A 148 -4.99 0.73 -6.07
N PHE A 149 -5.06 -0.46 -5.48
CA PHE A 149 -6.18 -0.86 -4.65
C PHE A 149 -6.22 -0.12 -3.33
N ARG A 150 -5.06 0.28 -2.78
CA ARG A 150 -5.01 1.13 -1.58
C ARG A 150 -5.68 2.47 -1.85
N ARG A 151 -5.33 3.11 -2.96
CA ARG A 151 -5.93 4.40 -3.35
C ARG A 151 -7.41 4.26 -3.65
N ALA A 152 -7.82 3.14 -4.26
CA ALA A 152 -9.24 2.82 -4.46
C ALA A 152 -9.99 2.68 -3.13
N ALA A 153 -9.42 1.95 -2.16
CA ALA A 153 -10.01 1.76 -0.84
C ALA A 153 -10.03 3.05 -0.01
N ALA A 154 -9.03 3.93 -0.18
CA ALA A 154 -8.97 5.24 0.45
C ALA A 154 -9.92 6.27 -0.18
N GLY A 155 -10.48 6.00 -1.36
CA GLY A 155 -11.31 6.95 -2.10
C GLY A 155 -10.53 8.12 -2.71
N GLU A 156 -9.23 7.95 -2.94
CA GLU A 156 -8.35 8.99 -3.51
C GLU A 156 -8.37 9.02 -5.04
N LEU A 157 -8.94 7.98 -5.67
CA LEU A 157 -9.02 7.89 -7.12
C LEU A 157 -10.20 8.70 -7.66
N GLN A 158 -10.02 9.35 -8.81
CA GLN A 158 -11.12 9.99 -9.53
C GLN A 158 -12.16 8.94 -9.96
N GLU A 159 -13.45 9.27 -9.83
CA GLU A 159 -14.59 8.34 -10.02
C GLU A 159 -14.61 7.66 -11.40
N GLU A 160 -14.10 8.33 -12.44
CA GLU A 160 -14.03 7.83 -13.82
C GLU A 160 -12.61 7.44 -14.27
N SER A 161 -11.66 7.35 -13.33
CA SER A 161 -10.29 6.95 -13.67
C SER A 161 -10.20 5.49 -14.11
N GLY A 162 -9.21 5.21 -14.97
CA GLY A 162 -8.90 3.84 -15.38
C GLY A 162 -8.49 2.95 -14.20
N LEU A 163 -7.83 3.52 -13.18
CA LEU A 163 -7.48 2.81 -11.94
C LEU A 163 -8.72 2.44 -11.12
N MET A 164 -9.70 3.34 -10.99
CA MET A 164 -10.96 3.03 -10.32
C MET A 164 -11.73 1.93 -11.05
N THR A 165 -11.75 1.99 -12.39
CA THR A 165 -12.36 0.95 -13.22
C THR A 165 -11.68 -0.40 -13.03
N LEU A 166 -10.35 -0.44 -12.99
CA LEU A 166 -9.56 -1.66 -12.71
C LEU A 166 -9.92 -2.24 -11.34
N ALA A 167 -9.93 -1.41 -10.29
CA ALA A 167 -10.25 -1.85 -8.94
C ALA A 167 -11.68 -2.41 -8.84
N ARG A 168 -12.65 -1.76 -9.51
CA ARG A 168 -14.06 -2.17 -9.52
C ARG A 168 -14.31 -3.48 -10.29
N LEU A 169 -13.61 -3.67 -11.41
CA LEU A 169 -13.77 -4.85 -12.26
C LEU A 169 -12.94 -6.05 -11.79
N SER A 170 -11.94 -5.80 -10.95
CA SER A 170 -11.25 -6.88 -10.26
C SER A 170 -12.23 -7.63 -9.35
N GLU A 171 -12.12 -8.95 -9.30
CA GLU A 171 -12.94 -9.80 -8.42
C GLU A 171 -12.63 -9.59 -6.91
N ILE A 172 -11.69 -8.69 -6.61
CA ILE A 172 -11.21 -8.40 -5.26
C ILE A 172 -12.05 -7.27 -4.67
N ASN A 173 -13.06 -7.62 -3.87
CA ASN A 173 -13.84 -6.64 -3.14
C ASN A 173 -13.01 -6.04 -1.99
N VAL A 174 -12.38 -4.90 -2.25
CA VAL A 174 -11.60 -4.15 -1.24
C VAL A 174 -12.49 -3.45 -0.20
N SER A 175 -13.75 -3.14 -0.57
CA SER A 175 -14.68 -2.40 0.29
C SER A 175 -15.38 -3.26 1.36
N THR A 176 -15.46 -4.58 1.16
CA THR A 176 -16.27 -5.46 2.03
C THR A 176 -15.46 -6.18 3.10
N GLU A 177 -14.16 -6.44 2.90
CA GLU A 177 -13.36 -7.28 3.82
C GLU A 177 -12.34 -6.52 4.71
N GLY A 178 -12.20 -5.20 4.57
CA GLY A 178 -11.27 -4.41 5.37
C GLY A 178 -11.91 -3.83 6.64
N VAL A 179 -11.78 -4.52 7.80
CA VAL A 179 -12.02 -4.05 9.20
C VAL A 179 -13.28 -3.19 9.46
N MET A 180 -14.23 -3.13 8.53
CA MET A 180 -15.48 -2.38 8.71
C MET A 180 -16.43 -3.13 9.63
N GLY A 181 -16.33 -4.47 9.63
CA GLY A 181 -16.99 -5.30 10.62
C GLY A 181 -16.57 -4.99 12.05
N ALA A 182 -15.33 -4.53 12.29
CA ALA A 182 -14.93 -4.08 13.63
C ALA A 182 -15.48 -2.68 13.93
N LYS A 183 -15.58 -1.78 12.94
CA LYS A 183 -16.24 -0.47 13.13
C LYS A 183 -17.68 -0.67 13.60
N ASP A 184 -18.46 -1.51 12.91
CA ASP A 184 -19.83 -1.83 13.31
C ASP A 184 -19.88 -2.55 14.67
N PHE A 185 -18.91 -3.43 14.96
CA PHE A 185 -18.85 -4.16 16.23
C PHE A 185 -18.48 -3.27 17.43
N PHE A 186 -17.55 -2.33 17.26
CA PHE A 186 -17.19 -1.34 18.27
C PHE A 186 -18.28 -0.28 18.42
N GLU A 187 -18.87 0.18 17.32
CA GLU A 187 -19.97 1.15 17.32
C GLU A 187 -21.24 0.58 17.96
N ALA A 188 -21.60 -0.67 17.67
CA ALA A 188 -22.71 -1.37 18.33
C ALA A 188 -22.47 -1.52 19.84
N LYS A 189 -21.23 -1.78 20.27
CA LYS A 189 -20.88 -1.87 21.70
C LYS A 189 -20.95 -0.51 22.40
N VAL A 190 -20.51 0.55 21.73
CA VAL A 190 -20.63 1.93 22.24
C VAL A 190 -22.11 2.35 22.33
N GLN A 191 -22.93 2.02 21.33
CA GLN A 191 -24.36 2.27 21.36
C GLN A 191 -25.06 1.47 22.46
N ALA A 192 -24.74 0.19 22.65
CA ALA A 192 -25.31 -0.62 23.74
C ALA A 192 -24.98 -0.04 25.13
N LEU A 193 -23.75 0.45 25.34
CA LEU A 193 -23.36 1.17 26.55
C LEU A 193 -24.09 2.52 26.71
N SER A 194 -24.34 3.24 25.61
CA SER A 194 -25.08 4.50 25.59
C SER A 194 -26.58 4.32 25.90
N VAL A 195 -27.19 3.24 25.39
CA VAL A 195 -28.61 2.90 25.65
C VAL A 195 -28.84 2.62 27.14
N GLY A 196 -27.89 1.97 27.83
CA GLY A 196 -27.95 1.77 29.28
C GLY A 196 -27.95 3.08 30.08
N SER A 197 -27.15 4.05 29.65
CA SER A 197 -27.04 5.37 30.32
C SER A 197 -28.29 6.25 30.12
N LYS A 198 -28.97 6.14 28.96
CA LYS A 198 -30.20 6.90 28.68
C LYS A 198 -31.40 6.40 29.51
N PHE A 199 -31.57 5.09 29.66
CA PHE A 199 -32.66 4.52 30.47
C PHE A 199 -32.48 4.79 31.97
N GLU A 200 -31.24 4.74 32.47
CA GLU A 200 -30.94 5.11 33.87
C GLU A 200 -31.18 6.60 34.16
N ALA A 201 -30.93 7.49 33.19
CA ALA A 201 -31.22 8.91 33.32
C ALA A 201 -32.74 9.18 33.37
N GLU A 202 -33.51 8.51 32.51
CA GLU A 202 -34.97 8.64 32.45
C GLU A 202 -35.65 8.16 33.74
N ILE A 203 -35.22 7.01 34.31
CA ILE A 203 -35.74 6.52 35.60
C ILE A 203 -35.42 7.49 36.76
N ARG A 204 -34.27 8.18 36.71
CA ARG A 204 -33.86 9.11 37.76
C ARG A 204 -34.69 10.39 37.72
N GLU A 205 -34.95 10.91 36.53
CA GLU A 205 -35.74 12.12 36.32
C GLU A 205 -37.20 11.92 36.75
N GLU A 206 -37.82 10.79 36.37
CA GLU A 206 -39.21 10.46 36.77
C GLU A 206 -39.35 10.34 38.31
N LYS A 207 -38.37 9.75 38.99
CA LYS A 207 -38.37 9.65 40.46
C LYS A 207 -38.20 11.01 41.14
N GLU A 208 -37.39 11.90 40.58
CA GLU A 208 -37.19 13.24 41.14
C GLU A 208 -38.45 14.10 40.98
N GLU A 209 -39.11 14.02 39.83
CA GLU A 209 -40.35 14.76 39.58
C GLU A 209 -41.49 14.28 40.49
N ARG A 210 -41.65 12.96 40.64
CA ARG A 210 -42.64 12.38 41.56
C ARG A 210 -42.41 12.82 42.99
N LYS A 211 -41.14 12.88 43.43
CA LYS A 211 -40.77 13.34 44.78
C LYS A 211 -41.01 14.83 44.97
N ARG A 212 -40.76 15.67 43.96
CA ARG A 212 -41.08 17.11 44.01
C ARG A 212 -42.59 17.33 44.14
N GLN A 213 -43.40 16.63 43.35
CA GLN A 213 -44.85 16.75 43.41
C GLN A 213 -45.42 16.31 44.77
N GLU A 214 -44.85 15.26 45.39
CA GLU A 214 -45.25 14.85 46.73
C GLU A 214 -44.90 15.89 47.80
N VAL A 215 -43.70 16.49 47.73
CA VAL A 215 -43.29 17.55 48.64
C VAL A 215 -44.19 18.78 48.50
N GLU A 216 -44.50 19.19 47.26
CA GLU A 216 -45.38 20.33 46.99
C GLU A 216 -46.81 20.07 47.49
N LYS A 217 -47.37 18.89 47.21
CA LYS A 217 -48.69 18.49 47.73
C LYS A 217 -48.72 18.50 49.26
N LYS A 218 -47.67 18.01 49.90
CA LYS A 218 -47.56 17.98 51.36
C LYS A 218 -47.44 19.39 51.95
N GLN A 219 -46.65 20.27 51.32
CA GLN A 219 -46.55 21.67 51.73
C GLN A 219 -47.89 22.40 51.55
N ARG A 220 -48.60 22.17 50.44
CA ARG A 220 -49.91 22.76 50.19
C ARG A 220 -50.96 22.29 51.21
N GLN A 221 -50.96 21.01 51.57
CA GLN A 221 -51.82 20.48 52.63
C GLN A 221 -51.48 21.06 54.00
N ALA A 222 -50.19 21.19 54.33
CA ALA A 222 -49.74 21.79 55.59
C ALA A 222 -50.13 23.27 55.69
N ALA A 223 -49.95 24.03 54.61
CA ALA A 223 -50.35 25.43 54.52
C ALA A 223 -51.88 25.58 54.65
N PHE A 224 -52.65 24.72 53.97
CA PHE A 224 -54.11 24.71 54.11
C PHE A 224 -54.55 24.40 55.56
N LYS A 225 -53.90 23.43 56.21
CA LYS A 225 -54.19 23.07 57.60
C LYS A 225 -53.82 24.18 58.59
N GLN A 226 -52.70 24.89 58.36
CA GLN A 226 -52.35 26.07 59.14
C GLN A 226 -53.38 27.19 58.97
N LEU A 227 -53.80 27.50 57.74
CA LEU A 227 -54.79 28.53 57.47
C LEU A 227 -56.15 28.21 58.13
N GLN A 228 -56.57 26.94 58.10
CA GLN A 228 -57.75 26.49 58.84
C GLN A 228 -57.60 26.67 60.35
N SER A 229 -56.44 26.34 60.93
CA SER A 229 -56.22 26.51 62.37
C SER A 229 -56.22 27.98 62.81
N THR A 230 -55.79 28.91 61.94
CA THR A 230 -55.84 30.35 62.21
C THR A 230 -57.23 30.97 62.08
N PHE A 231 -58.17 30.29 61.40
CA PHE A 231 -59.53 30.80 61.18
C PHE A 231 -60.56 30.21 62.16
N CYS A 232 -60.19 29.17 62.92
CA CYS A 232 -61.03 28.51 63.92
C CYS A 232 -60.62 28.81 65.38
N SER A 233 -59.75 29.80 65.62
CA SER A 233 -59.38 30.29 66.96
C SER A 233 -59.84 31.73 67.17
#